data_AF-A0A351QYR6-F1
#
_entry.id   AF-A0A351QYR6-F1
#
_cell.length_a   1.000
_cell.length_b   1.000
_cell.length_c   1.000
_cell.angle_alpha   90.00
_cell.angle_beta   90.00
_cell.angle_gamma   90.00
#
_symmetry.space_group_name_H-M   'P 1'
#
loop_
_entity.id
_entity.type
_entity.pdbx_description
1 polymer ?
#
loop_
_entity_poly.entity_id
_entity_poly.type
_entity_poly.pdbx_seq_one_letter_code
_entity_poly.pdbx_strand_id
1 'polypeptide(L)'
;VAAGPIMNFIIAILFFSLVGGIQGHSTNVVDKVIENSPAMEVGIKAGDKITEVNGKMVTTWEEFLTEIFTGEGKPVNMEIERAGQKIKFDLVPSYNEGEERFQVGIYSKVVKPNFIESIKYGLNQTGSTIRQTFGFFGQLFKGNVSADDVGGPISIMKISGRAAQQGILTLLNIMALFSVQLAIFNVIPFPALDGGWIFLLLFQIITGKEVNKEKVATINYYGFLALMSLMVLLLLKDIINPIQF
;
A
#
# COMPACT_ATOMS: atom_id res chain seq x y z
N VAL A 1 -13.25 -21.79 -0.51
CA VAL A 1 -13.53 -20.35 -0.68
C VAL A 1 -12.30 -19.48 -0.46
N ALA A 2 -11.49 -19.71 0.58
CA ALA A 2 -10.28 -18.92 0.81
C ALA A 2 -9.14 -19.07 -0.25
N ALA A 3 -9.22 -20.06 -1.14
CA ALA A 3 -8.18 -20.29 -2.16
C ALA A 3 -7.98 -19.09 -3.11
N GLY A 4 -9.04 -18.37 -3.45
CA GLY A 4 -8.98 -17.19 -4.32
C GLY A 4 -8.10 -16.07 -3.72
N PRO A 5 -8.48 -15.49 -2.56
CA PRO A 5 -7.69 -14.44 -1.94
C PRO A 5 -6.27 -14.89 -1.58
N ILE A 6 -6.09 -16.13 -1.11
CA ILE A 6 -4.76 -16.66 -0.77
C ILE A 6 -3.86 -16.69 -2.01
N MET A 7 -4.38 -17.13 -3.17
CA MET A 7 -3.59 -17.16 -4.39
C MET A 7 -3.18 -15.76 -4.85
N ASN A 8 -4.06 -14.76 -4.71
CA ASN A 8 -3.72 -13.38 -5.01
C ASN A 8 -2.61 -12.86 -4.08
N PHE A 9 -2.64 -13.15 -2.78
CA PHE A 9 -1.52 -12.81 -1.90
C PHE A 9 -0.21 -13.51 -2.31
N ILE A 10 -0.27 -14.79 -2.70
CA ILE A 10 0.91 -15.53 -3.18
C ILE A 10 1.49 -14.89 -4.44
N ILE A 11 0.65 -14.53 -5.41
CA ILE A 11 1.08 -13.88 -6.66
C ILE A 11 1.70 -12.51 -6.37
N ALA A 12 1.09 -11.71 -5.49
CA ALA A 12 1.64 -10.44 -5.08
C ALA A 12 3.05 -10.58 -4.47
N ILE A 13 3.21 -11.49 -3.50
CA ILE A 13 4.50 -11.76 -2.86
C ILE A 13 5.51 -12.21 -3.91
N LEU A 14 5.14 -13.11 -4.81
CA LEU A 14 6.01 -13.60 -5.87
C LEU A 14 6.48 -12.45 -6.79
N PHE A 15 5.57 -11.62 -7.27
CA PHE A 15 5.89 -10.53 -8.19
C PHE A 15 6.74 -9.44 -7.52
N PHE A 16 6.41 -9.02 -6.29
CA PHE A 16 7.27 -8.09 -5.56
C PHE A 16 8.66 -8.69 -5.31
N SER A 17 8.75 -9.99 -4.99
CA SER A 17 10.03 -10.68 -4.80
C SER A 17 10.86 -10.70 -6.08
N LEU A 18 10.24 -10.96 -7.23
CA LEU A 18 10.91 -10.93 -8.53
C LEU A 18 11.42 -9.53 -8.86
N VAL A 19 10.59 -8.50 -8.67
CA VAL A 19 10.98 -7.10 -8.92
C VAL A 19 12.15 -6.70 -8.03
N GLY A 20 12.04 -6.91 -6.71
CA GLY A 20 13.12 -6.57 -5.77
C GLY A 20 14.39 -7.39 -5.96
N GLY A 21 14.26 -8.64 -6.42
CA GLY A 21 15.39 -9.51 -6.77
C GLY A 21 16.16 -9.06 -8.01
N ILE A 22 15.46 -8.56 -9.04
CA ILE A 22 16.08 -8.15 -10.30
C ILE A 22 16.65 -6.73 -10.21
N GLN A 23 15.88 -5.79 -9.67
CA GLN A 23 16.23 -4.37 -9.63
C GLN A 23 17.08 -4.00 -8.41
N GLY A 24 17.07 -4.83 -7.37
CA GLY A 24 17.41 -4.39 -6.03
C GLY A 24 16.25 -3.61 -5.42
N HIS A 25 16.33 -3.31 -4.12
CA HIS A 25 15.32 -2.51 -3.45
C HIS A 25 15.93 -1.57 -2.41
N SER A 26 15.21 -0.49 -2.16
CA SER A 26 15.47 0.44 -1.07
C SER A 26 15.13 -0.19 0.27
N THR A 27 16.05 -0.10 1.22
CA THR A 27 15.79 -0.52 2.60
C THR A 27 15.32 0.67 3.43
N ASN A 28 14.85 0.42 4.65
CA ASN A 28 14.57 1.48 5.61
C ASN A 28 15.84 1.95 6.36
N VAL A 29 17.02 1.69 5.82
CA VAL A 29 18.31 2.10 6.38
C VAL A 29 18.85 3.29 5.60
N VAL A 30 19.30 4.31 6.32
CA VAL A 30 19.92 5.51 5.77
C VAL A 30 21.29 5.16 5.18
N ASP A 31 21.50 5.48 3.91
CA ASP A 31 22.80 5.37 3.25
C ASP A 31 23.59 6.67 3.32
N LYS A 32 22.91 7.78 3.01
CA LYS A 32 23.52 9.11 2.97
C LYS A 32 22.52 10.15 3.47
N VAL A 33 23.05 11.14 4.18
CA VAL A 33 22.32 12.35 4.58
C VAL A 33 22.89 13.54 3.80
N ILE A 34 22.01 14.35 3.22
CA ILE A 34 22.37 15.53 2.42
C ILE A 34 22.88 16.64 3.34
N GLU A 35 23.92 17.36 2.91
CA GLU A 35 24.43 18.53 3.63
C GLU A 35 23.38 19.64 3.71
N ASN A 36 23.33 20.36 4.84
CA ASN A 36 22.34 21.41 5.09
C ASN A 36 20.87 20.95 4.94
N SER A 37 20.58 19.70 5.31
CA SER A 37 19.22 19.15 5.28
C SER A 37 18.60 19.04 6.68
N PRO A 38 17.26 18.99 6.79
CA PRO A 38 16.59 18.79 8.07
C PRO A 38 17.06 17.55 8.83
N ALA A 39 17.35 16.45 8.12
CA ALA A 39 17.88 15.24 8.75
C ALA A 39 19.29 15.42 9.32
N MET A 40 20.14 16.23 8.69
CA MET A 40 21.47 16.54 9.19
C MET A 40 21.41 17.41 10.45
N GLU A 41 20.53 18.41 10.48
CA GLU A 41 20.35 19.33 11.61
C GLU A 41 19.99 18.60 12.91
N VAL A 42 19.13 17.59 12.81
CA VAL A 42 18.73 16.77 13.96
C VAL A 42 19.71 15.63 14.26
N GLY A 43 20.74 15.43 13.41
CA GLY A 43 21.81 14.48 13.65
C GLY A 43 21.51 13.04 13.24
N ILE A 44 20.63 12.82 12.24
CA ILE A 44 20.49 11.53 11.55
C ILE A 44 21.79 11.24 10.78
N LYS A 45 22.18 9.96 10.72
CA LYS A 45 23.44 9.50 10.15
C LYS A 45 23.24 8.28 9.25
N ALA A 46 24.20 8.05 8.38
CA ALA A 46 24.30 6.80 7.64
C ALA A 46 24.36 5.60 8.60
N GLY A 47 23.63 4.54 8.25
CA GLY A 47 23.47 3.33 9.06
C GLY A 47 22.28 3.35 10.02
N ASP A 48 21.62 4.49 10.20
CA ASP A 48 20.38 4.55 10.99
C ASP A 48 19.26 3.80 10.30
N LYS A 49 18.52 2.98 11.05
CA LYS A 49 17.35 2.30 10.54
C LYS A 49 16.10 3.05 10.97
N ILE A 50 15.32 3.54 10.02
CA ILE A 50 14.04 4.20 10.30
C ILE A 50 13.03 3.14 10.72
N THR A 51 12.40 3.32 11.88
CA THR A 51 11.44 2.36 12.45
C THR A 51 10.04 2.93 12.58
N GLU A 52 9.91 4.24 12.76
CA GLU A 52 8.62 4.92 12.92
C GLU A 52 8.64 6.33 12.34
N VAL A 53 7.52 6.77 11.79
CA VAL A 53 7.26 8.16 11.39
C VAL A 53 5.85 8.55 11.84
N ASN A 54 5.72 9.65 12.59
CA ASN A 54 4.46 10.18 13.11
C ASN A 54 3.62 9.14 13.87
N GLY A 55 4.26 8.29 14.70
CA GLY A 55 3.57 7.24 15.45
C GLY A 55 3.20 6.00 14.62
N LYS A 56 3.57 5.95 13.33
CA LYS A 56 3.29 4.83 12.44
C LYS A 56 4.56 4.06 12.15
N MET A 57 4.50 2.74 12.33
CA MET A 57 5.61 1.84 12.05
C MET A 57 5.95 1.88 10.56
N VAL A 58 7.25 1.98 10.26
CA VAL A 58 7.80 2.03 8.91
C VAL A 58 8.73 0.85 8.68
N THR A 59 8.38 0.01 7.72
CA THR A 59 9.11 -1.20 7.36
C THR A 59 9.69 -1.15 5.95
N THR A 60 9.10 -0.34 5.08
CA THR A 60 9.54 -0.11 3.69
C THR A 60 9.95 1.35 3.49
N TRP A 61 10.74 1.60 2.45
CA TRP A 61 11.12 2.97 2.10
C TRP A 61 9.93 3.75 1.56
N GLU A 62 8.99 3.07 0.91
CA GLU A 62 7.77 3.65 0.37
C GLU A 62 6.85 4.16 1.50
N GLU A 63 6.70 3.41 2.59
CA GLU A 63 5.98 3.88 3.79
C GLU A 63 6.59 5.17 4.34
N PHE A 64 7.92 5.20 4.44
CA PHE A 64 8.64 6.41 4.86
C PHE A 64 8.32 7.60 3.96
N LEU A 65 8.48 7.44 2.64
CA LEU A 65 8.22 8.51 1.68
C LEU A 65 6.76 8.98 1.72
N THR A 66 5.80 8.05 1.80
CA THR A 66 4.38 8.40 1.91
C THR A 66 4.10 9.29 3.12
N GLU A 67 4.68 8.98 4.29
CA GLU A 67 4.46 9.80 5.49
C GLU A 67 5.10 11.19 5.39
N ILE A 68 6.26 11.31 4.75
CA ILE A 68 6.89 12.63 4.51
C ILE A 68 6.06 13.46 3.52
N PHE A 69 5.62 12.87 2.41
CA PHE A 69 4.91 13.59 1.36
C PHE A 69 3.51 14.02 1.80
N THR A 70 2.77 13.15 2.49
CA THR A 70 1.43 13.46 3.00
C THR A 70 1.43 14.41 4.19
N GLY A 71 2.60 14.64 4.81
CA GLY A 71 2.75 15.60 5.90
C GLY A 71 2.71 17.07 5.46
N GLU A 72 2.85 17.37 4.16
CA GLU A 72 2.76 18.73 3.60
C GLU A 72 3.62 19.77 4.35
N GLY A 73 4.85 19.41 4.71
CA GLY A 73 5.79 20.30 5.39
C GLY A 73 5.53 20.50 6.90
N LYS A 74 4.54 19.82 7.48
CA LYS A 74 4.32 19.82 8.94
C LYS A 74 5.50 19.14 9.66
N PRO A 75 5.77 19.49 10.93
CA PRO A 75 6.75 18.80 11.75
C PRO A 75 6.49 17.29 11.78
N VAL A 76 7.56 16.51 11.64
CA VAL A 76 7.55 15.06 11.60
C VAL A 76 8.32 14.52 12.80
N ASN A 77 7.68 13.63 13.57
CA ASN A 77 8.36 12.84 14.59
C ASN A 77 8.88 11.56 13.95
N MET A 78 10.17 11.29 14.04
CA MET A 78 10.81 10.10 13.49
C MET A 78 11.46 9.30 14.61
N GLU A 79 11.24 7.99 14.63
CA GLU A 79 12.02 7.05 15.45
C GLU A 79 12.96 6.27 14.54
N ILE A 80 14.23 6.22 14.94
CA ILE A 80 15.25 5.39 14.33
C ILE A 80 15.82 4.39 15.33
N GLU A 81 16.47 3.36 14.81
CA GLU A 81 17.31 2.44 15.55
C GLU A 81 18.78 2.67 15.13
N ARG A 82 19.62 3.05 16.10
CA ARG A 82 21.07 3.23 15.94
C ARG A 82 21.78 2.38 16.98
N ALA A 83 22.59 1.40 16.53
CA ALA A 83 23.29 0.47 17.41
C ALA A 83 22.38 -0.21 18.47
N GLY A 84 21.15 -0.58 18.07
CA GLY A 84 20.16 -1.24 18.93
C GLY A 84 19.40 -0.30 19.89
N GLN A 85 19.69 1.00 19.87
CA GLN A 85 18.97 2.00 20.67
C GLN A 85 17.96 2.75 19.80
N LYS A 86 16.75 2.94 20.34
CA LYS A 86 15.71 3.77 19.72
C LYS A 86 15.96 5.24 20.04
N ILE A 87 16.09 6.06 19.01
CA ILE A 87 16.31 7.49 19.12
C ILE A 87 15.19 8.21 18.38
N LYS A 88 14.59 9.21 19.02
CA LYS A 88 13.53 10.03 18.44
C LYS A 88 14.09 11.38 17.99
N PHE A 89 13.63 11.84 16.84
CA PHE A 89 13.95 13.14 16.26
C PHE A 89 12.66 13.84 15.85
N ASP A 90 12.61 15.14 16.07
CA ASP A 90 11.58 16.01 15.52
C ASP A 90 12.24 16.89 14.46
N LEU A 91 11.76 16.82 13.23
CA LEU A 91 12.30 17.61 12.12
C LEU A 91 11.19 18.18 11.26
N VAL A 92 11.47 19.29 10.59
CA VAL A 92 10.53 19.93 9.67
C VAL A 92 11.03 19.68 8.23
N PRO A 93 10.25 18.99 7.37
CA PRO A 93 10.64 18.79 5.98
C PRO A 93 10.85 20.13 5.25
N SER A 94 11.92 20.22 4.48
CA SER A 94 12.20 21.37 3.60
C SER A 94 11.59 21.13 2.23
N TYR A 95 11.01 22.15 1.61
CA TYR A 95 10.53 22.07 0.23
C TYR A 95 11.70 22.08 -0.76
N ASN A 96 11.78 21.08 -1.64
CA ASN A 96 12.76 21.02 -2.72
C ASN A 96 12.10 21.48 -4.02
N GLU A 97 12.47 22.66 -4.51
CA GLU A 97 11.93 23.24 -5.75
C GLU A 97 12.24 22.38 -6.99
N GLY A 98 13.39 21.70 -7.03
CA GLY A 98 13.79 20.89 -8.19
C GLY A 98 13.00 19.59 -8.33
N GLU A 99 12.44 19.07 -7.23
CA GLU A 99 11.62 17.86 -7.21
C GLU A 99 10.15 18.15 -6.88
N GLU A 100 9.79 19.44 -6.75
CA GLU A 100 8.48 19.96 -6.38
C GLU A 100 7.83 19.26 -5.16
N ARG A 101 8.64 18.83 -4.19
CA ARG A 101 8.17 18.04 -3.04
C ARG A 101 8.91 18.35 -1.75
N PHE A 102 8.25 18.08 -0.62
CA PHE A 102 8.88 18.13 0.69
C PHE A 102 9.83 16.94 0.88
N GLN A 103 11.00 17.20 1.44
CA GLN A 103 12.01 16.20 1.72
C GLN A 103 12.72 16.47 3.04
N VAL A 104 13.33 15.42 3.58
CA VAL A 104 14.16 15.52 4.80
C VAL A 104 15.65 15.33 4.52
N GLY A 105 16.03 15.03 3.28
CA GLY A 105 17.43 14.93 2.85
C GLY A 105 18.12 13.61 3.19
N ILE A 106 17.39 12.49 3.09
CA ILE A 106 17.89 11.15 3.39
C ILE A 106 17.82 10.29 2.13
N TYR A 107 18.90 9.60 1.79
CA TYR A 107 18.92 8.53 0.79
C TYR A 107 18.88 7.16 1.46
N SER A 108 18.06 6.27 0.92
CA SER A 108 17.99 4.87 1.34
C SER A 108 19.16 4.06 0.82
N LYS A 109 19.57 3.08 1.62
CA LYS A 109 20.51 2.05 1.20
C LYS A 109 19.81 1.08 0.26
N VAL A 110 20.26 1.06 -0.99
CA VAL A 110 19.83 0.11 -2.01
C VAL A 110 20.65 -1.16 -1.89
N VAL A 111 19.97 -2.30 -1.75
CA VAL A 111 20.63 -3.61 -1.71
C VAL A 111 20.18 -4.46 -2.89
N LYS A 112 21.10 -5.29 -3.41
CA LYS A 112 20.76 -6.38 -4.32
C LYS A 112 20.52 -7.64 -3.47
N PRO A 113 19.26 -8.00 -3.21
CA PRO A 113 18.97 -9.08 -2.28
C PRO A 113 19.36 -10.45 -2.86
N ASN A 114 19.73 -11.37 -1.97
CA ASN A 114 19.72 -12.79 -2.31
C ASN A 114 18.28 -13.33 -2.41
N PHE A 115 18.11 -14.57 -2.87
CA PHE A 115 16.78 -15.18 -3.07
C PHE A 115 15.86 -15.08 -1.84
N ILE A 116 16.40 -15.33 -0.64
CA ILE A 116 15.62 -15.30 0.61
C ILE A 116 15.25 -13.85 0.98
N GLU A 117 16.19 -12.93 0.81
CA GLU A 117 15.96 -11.50 1.04
C GLU A 117 14.94 -10.93 0.06
N SER A 118 14.90 -11.40 -1.19
CA SER A 118 13.89 -11.02 -2.18
C SER A 118 12.50 -11.46 -1.73
N ILE A 119 12.37 -12.67 -1.17
CA ILE A 119 11.11 -13.16 -0.59
C ILE A 119 10.70 -12.30 0.61
N LYS A 120 11.64 -11.99 1.51
CA LYS A 120 11.37 -11.10 2.65
C LYS A 120 10.91 -9.72 2.18
N TYR A 121 11.54 -9.18 1.14
CA TYR A 121 11.11 -7.94 0.50
C TYR A 121 9.67 -8.06 -0.03
N GLY A 122 9.35 -9.12 -0.78
CA GLY A 122 7.99 -9.33 -1.28
C GLY A 122 6.93 -9.43 -0.18
N LEU A 123 7.27 -10.09 0.93
CA LEU A 123 6.40 -10.16 2.12
C LEU A 123 6.22 -8.79 2.77
N ASN A 124 7.30 -8.04 2.98
CA ASN A 124 7.26 -6.70 3.57
C ASN A 124 6.46 -5.74 2.69
N GLN A 125 6.68 -5.78 1.38
CA GLN A 125 5.99 -4.92 0.41
C GLN A 125 4.49 -5.25 0.33
N THR A 126 4.15 -6.54 0.39
CA THR A 126 2.74 -6.96 0.47
C THR A 126 2.09 -6.46 1.75
N GLY A 127 2.75 -6.63 2.90
CA GLY A 127 2.26 -6.13 4.20
C GLY A 127 2.13 -4.61 4.24
N SER A 128 3.10 -3.89 3.65
CA SER A 128 3.10 -2.45 3.48
C SER A 128 1.91 -1.98 2.66
N THR A 129 1.71 -2.59 1.48
CA THR A 129 0.56 -2.30 0.62
C THR A 129 -0.75 -2.50 1.38
N ILE A 130 -0.89 -3.61 2.12
CA ILE A 130 -2.09 -3.87 2.95
C ILE A 130 -2.31 -2.75 3.97
N ARG A 131 -1.28 -2.36 4.73
CA ARG A 131 -1.40 -1.27 5.73
C ARG A 131 -1.78 0.05 5.09
N GLN A 132 -1.18 0.38 3.96
CA GLN A 132 -1.49 1.61 3.21
C GLN A 132 -2.94 1.59 2.70
N THR A 133 -3.44 0.48 2.16
CA THR A 133 -4.83 0.34 1.73
C THR A 133 -5.81 0.58 2.89
N PHE A 134 -5.58 -0.03 4.05
CA PHE A 134 -6.44 0.22 5.22
C PHE A 134 -6.30 1.63 5.78
N GLY A 135 -5.10 2.22 5.74
CA GLY A 135 -4.86 3.62 6.08
C GLY A 135 -5.65 4.56 5.17
N PHE A 136 -5.65 4.30 3.87
CA PHE A 136 -6.43 5.05 2.88
C PHE A 136 -7.94 4.95 3.15
N PHE A 137 -8.47 3.74 3.40
CA PHE A 137 -9.88 3.59 3.80
C PHE A 137 -10.19 4.40 5.07
N GLY A 138 -9.30 4.38 6.07
CA GLY A 138 -9.46 5.17 7.28
C GLY A 138 -9.52 6.67 7.03
N GLN A 139 -8.79 7.18 6.04
CA GLN A 139 -8.83 8.60 5.65
C GLN A 139 -10.07 8.94 4.81
N LEU A 140 -10.51 8.02 3.94
CA LEU A 140 -11.73 8.15 3.16
C LEU A 140 -12.95 8.33 4.05
N PHE A 141 -13.09 7.51 5.10
CA PHE A 141 -14.20 7.64 6.07
C PHE A 141 -14.12 8.92 6.92
N LYS A 142 -12.93 9.52 7.08
CA LYS A 142 -12.75 10.81 7.76
C LYS A 142 -13.06 12.02 6.86
N GLY A 143 -13.28 11.81 5.57
CA GLY A 143 -13.53 12.88 4.59
C GLY A 143 -12.27 13.63 4.15
N ASN A 144 -11.07 13.10 4.44
CA ASN A 144 -9.80 13.72 4.07
C ASN A 144 -9.32 13.33 2.66
N VAL A 145 -10.08 12.50 1.95
CA VAL A 145 -9.76 11.99 0.61
C VAL A 145 -10.91 12.37 -0.31
N SER A 146 -10.60 12.92 -1.48
CA SER A 146 -11.63 13.28 -2.45
C SER A 146 -12.18 12.02 -3.12
N ALA A 147 -13.45 12.06 -3.53
CA ALA A 147 -14.01 11.02 -4.39
C ALA A 147 -13.23 10.89 -5.70
N ASP A 148 -12.55 11.96 -6.14
CA ASP A 148 -11.70 11.99 -7.33
C ASP A 148 -10.45 11.11 -7.22
N ASP A 149 -9.96 10.84 -6.00
CA ASP A 149 -8.75 10.04 -5.76
C ASP A 149 -9.00 8.52 -5.90
N VAL A 150 -10.27 8.09 -6.00
CA VAL A 150 -10.64 6.68 -6.17
C VAL A 150 -10.71 6.32 -7.65
N GLY A 151 -9.71 5.58 -8.15
CA GLY A 151 -9.69 5.10 -9.54
C GLY A 151 -10.71 4.00 -9.82
N GLY A 152 -11.43 4.11 -10.94
CA GLY A 152 -12.29 3.06 -11.48
C GLY A 152 -11.58 2.10 -12.46
N PRO A 153 -12.36 1.25 -13.16
CA PRO A 153 -11.80 0.27 -14.09
C PRO A 153 -11.04 0.87 -15.28
N ILE A 154 -11.38 2.08 -15.75
CA ILE A 154 -10.68 2.73 -16.86
C ILE A 154 -9.31 3.23 -16.38
N SER A 155 -9.24 3.77 -15.16
CA SER A 155 -7.99 4.16 -14.53
C SER A 155 -7.03 2.96 -14.40
N ILE A 156 -7.53 1.79 -14.00
CA ILE A 156 -6.76 0.53 -13.96
C ILE A 156 -6.20 0.18 -15.35
N MET A 157 -7.02 0.26 -16.41
CA MET A 157 -6.57 -0.01 -17.77
C MET A 157 -5.48 0.96 -18.24
N LYS A 158 -5.62 2.27 -17.94
CA LYS A 158 -4.62 3.29 -18.29
C LYS A 158 -3.29 3.07 -17.58
N ILE A 159 -3.32 2.84 -16.27
CA ILE A 159 -2.11 2.58 -15.47
C ILE A 159 -1.41 1.31 -15.98
N SER A 160 -2.19 0.24 -16.23
CA SER A 160 -1.64 -1.02 -16.77
C SER A 160 -1.03 -0.83 -18.15
N GLY A 161 -1.68 -0.05 -19.03
CA GLY A 161 -1.17 0.27 -20.35
C GLY A 161 0.14 1.06 -20.31
N ARG A 162 0.23 2.09 -19.46
CA ARG A 162 1.47 2.84 -19.25
C ARG A 162 2.57 1.97 -18.64
N ALA A 163 2.23 1.11 -17.68
CA ALA A 163 3.19 0.20 -17.06
C ALA A 163 3.77 -0.80 -18.07
N ALA A 164 2.93 -1.34 -18.96
CA ALA A 164 3.38 -2.20 -20.04
C ALA A 164 4.33 -1.48 -21.01
N GLN A 165 4.09 -0.20 -21.31
CA GLN A 165 4.99 0.63 -22.13
C GLN A 165 6.33 0.94 -21.44
N GLN A 166 6.33 1.07 -20.11
CA GLN A 166 7.55 1.31 -19.32
C GLN A 166 8.40 0.05 -19.12
N GLY A 167 7.86 -1.13 -19.45
CA GLY A 167 8.59 -2.39 -19.46
C GLY A 167 8.09 -3.39 -18.42
N ILE A 168 8.64 -4.61 -18.51
CA ILE A 168 8.12 -5.77 -17.77
C ILE A 168 8.25 -5.62 -16.26
N LEU A 169 9.29 -4.95 -15.75
CA LEU A 169 9.49 -4.76 -14.31
C LEU A 169 8.42 -3.84 -13.72
N THR A 170 8.09 -2.74 -14.40
CA THR A 170 7.01 -1.84 -13.98
C THR A 170 5.66 -2.53 -14.05
N LEU A 171 5.42 -3.31 -15.11
CA LEU A 171 4.20 -4.10 -15.23
C LEU A 171 4.06 -5.13 -14.11
N LEU A 172 5.13 -5.87 -13.77
CA LEU A 172 5.14 -6.81 -12.65
C LEU A 172 4.82 -6.12 -11.32
N ASN A 173 5.36 -4.92 -11.09
CA ASN A 173 5.09 -4.16 -9.88
C ASN A 173 3.61 -3.74 -9.77
N ILE A 174 3.03 -3.25 -10.87
CA ILE A 174 1.60 -2.90 -10.93
C ILE A 174 0.71 -4.14 -10.78
N MET A 175 1.08 -5.26 -11.40
CA MET A 175 0.35 -6.52 -11.21
C MET A 175 0.42 -7.01 -9.76
N ALA A 176 1.56 -6.85 -9.09
CA ALA A 176 1.69 -7.19 -7.67
C ALA A 176 0.73 -6.33 -6.81
N LEU A 177 0.73 -5.02 -7.03
CA LEU A 177 -0.16 -4.07 -6.35
C LEU A 177 -1.64 -4.44 -6.55
N PHE A 178 -2.07 -4.65 -7.79
CA PHE A 178 -3.46 -5.03 -8.07
C PHE A 178 -3.81 -6.41 -7.52
N SER A 179 -2.86 -7.35 -7.48
CA SER A 179 -3.08 -8.65 -6.87
C SER A 179 -3.34 -8.53 -5.36
N VAL A 180 -2.59 -7.69 -4.63
CA VAL A 180 -2.90 -7.36 -3.23
C VAL A 180 -4.29 -6.74 -3.11
N GLN A 181 -4.63 -5.80 -3.98
CA GLN A 181 -5.90 -5.10 -3.91
C GLN A 181 -7.09 -6.06 -4.14
N LEU A 182 -6.99 -6.97 -5.11
CA LEU A 182 -7.98 -8.03 -5.34
C LEU A 182 -8.05 -9.01 -4.16
N ALA A 183 -6.92 -9.36 -3.55
CA ALA A 183 -6.89 -10.20 -2.36
C ALA A 183 -7.65 -9.53 -1.19
N ILE A 184 -7.39 -8.25 -0.93
CA ILE A 184 -8.08 -7.48 0.12
C ILE A 184 -9.58 -7.43 -0.15
N PHE A 185 -10.00 -7.02 -1.36
CA PHE A 185 -11.42 -6.95 -1.69
C PHE A 185 -12.12 -8.31 -1.58
N ASN A 186 -11.44 -9.40 -1.96
CA ASN A 186 -11.99 -10.74 -1.83
C ASN A 186 -11.99 -11.29 -0.40
N VAL A 187 -11.31 -10.65 0.56
CA VAL A 187 -11.37 -11.02 2.00
C VAL A 187 -12.41 -10.20 2.76
N ILE A 188 -12.68 -8.97 2.33
CA ILE A 188 -13.69 -8.10 2.96
C ILE A 188 -15.04 -8.85 2.99
N PRO A 189 -15.79 -8.82 4.12
CA PRO A 189 -17.06 -9.51 4.29
C PRO A 189 -18.18 -8.82 3.50
N PHE A 190 -18.02 -8.73 2.19
CA PHE A 190 -18.97 -8.13 1.27
C PHE A 190 -19.77 -9.22 0.56
N PRO A 191 -21.11 -9.11 0.47
CA PRO A 191 -21.91 -10.11 -0.21
C PRO A 191 -21.56 -10.23 -1.70
N ALA A 192 -21.73 -11.43 -2.27
CA ALA A 192 -21.28 -11.81 -3.61
C ALA A 192 -19.77 -11.98 -3.82
N LEU A 193 -18.91 -11.60 -2.86
CA LEU A 193 -17.47 -11.90 -2.88
C LEU A 193 -17.13 -13.12 -2.00
N ASP A 194 -15.92 -13.67 -2.21
CA ASP A 194 -15.39 -14.80 -1.43
C ASP A 194 -15.38 -14.53 0.08
N GLY A 195 -15.09 -13.28 0.47
CA GLY A 195 -15.02 -12.84 1.86
C GLY A 195 -16.35 -12.89 2.58
N GLY A 196 -17.46 -12.64 1.88
CA GLY A 196 -18.80 -12.82 2.44
C GLY A 196 -19.05 -14.28 2.85
N TRP A 197 -18.64 -15.23 2.03
CA TRP A 197 -18.71 -16.67 2.35
C TRP A 197 -17.74 -17.08 3.45
N ILE A 198 -16.52 -16.57 3.45
CA ILE A 198 -15.54 -16.80 4.54
C ILE A 198 -16.16 -16.33 5.87
N PHE A 199 -16.75 -15.14 5.89
CA PHE A 199 -17.42 -14.60 7.08
C PHE A 199 -18.61 -15.46 7.53
N LEU A 200 -19.46 -15.89 6.59
CA LEU A 200 -20.59 -16.78 6.91
C LEU A 200 -20.12 -18.13 7.48
N LEU A 201 -19.06 -18.72 6.92
CA LEU A 201 -18.49 -19.97 7.42
C LEU A 201 -17.87 -19.78 8.81
N LEU A 202 -17.14 -18.69 9.04
CA LEU A 202 -16.61 -18.35 10.36
C LEU A 202 -17.74 -18.18 11.39
N PHE A 203 -18.83 -17.49 11.00
CA PHE A 203 -20.01 -17.33 11.83
C PHE A 203 -20.66 -18.68 12.16
N GLN A 204 -20.78 -19.59 11.18
CA GLN A 204 -21.32 -20.94 11.42
C GLN A 204 -20.42 -21.77 12.35
N ILE A 205 -19.10 -21.70 12.19
CA ILE A 205 -18.13 -22.39 13.05
C ILE A 205 -18.25 -21.89 14.51
N ILE A 206 -18.38 -20.57 14.71
CA ILE A 206 -18.50 -19.98 16.05
C ILE A 206 -19.86 -20.28 16.70
N THR A 207 -20.95 -20.17 15.93
CA THR A 207 -22.31 -20.26 16.48
C THR A 207 -22.90 -21.67 16.45
N GLY A 208 -22.33 -22.58 15.66
CA GLY A 208 -22.86 -23.92 15.41
C GLY A 208 -24.22 -23.93 14.69
N LYS A 209 -24.71 -22.76 14.22
CA LYS A 209 -26.02 -22.62 13.59
C LYS A 209 -25.89 -22.50 12.09
N GLU A 210 -26.69 -23.28 11.36
CA GLU A 210 -26.81 -23.11 9.92
C GLU A 210 -27.48 -21.78 9.57
N VAL A 211 -26.91 -21.07 8.60
CA VAL A 211 -27.49 -19.82 8.10
C VAL A 211 -28.52 -20.16 7.03
N ASN A 212 -29.69 -19.54 7.12
CA ASN A 212 -30.77 -19.73 6.15
C ASN A 212 -30.30 -19.37 4.72
N LYS A 213 -30.36 -20.34 3.82
CA LYS A 213 -29.87 -20.24 2.44
C LYS A 213 -30.61 -19.18 1.61
N GLU A 214 -31.91 -19.00 1.82
CA GLU A 214 -32.70 -17.98 1.11
C GLU A 214 -32.24 -16.58 1.52
N LYS A 215 -32.04 -16.34 2.82
CA LYS A 215 -31.52 -15.06 3.32
C LYS A 215 -30.12 -14.76 2.77
N VAL A 216 -29.25 -15.76 2.71
CA VAL A 216 -27.90 -15.61 2.11
C VAL A 216 -28.01 -15.26 0.63
N ALA A 217 -28.89 -15.93 -0.12
CA ALA A 217 -29.11 -15.64 -1.54
C ALA A 217 -29.63 -14.22 -1.76
N THR A 218 -30.58 -13.76 -0.95
CA THR A 218 -31.10 -12.37 -1.00
C THR A 218 -30.01 -11.35 -0.69
N ILE A 219 -29.23 -11.57 0.37
CA ILE A 219 -28.11 -10.68 0.75
C ILE A 219 -27.06 -10.62 -0.36
N ASN A 220 -26.70 -11.77 -0.94
CA ASN A 220 -25.77 -11.83 -2.06
C ASN A 220 -26.31 -11.12 -3.31
N TYR A 221 -27.60 -11.27 -3.62
CA TYR A 221 -28.22 -10.59 -4.76
C TYR A 221 -28.16 -9.07 -4.62
N TYR A 222 -28.57 -8.53 -3.47
CA TYR A 222 -28.53 -7.08 -3.23
C TYR A 222 -27.10 -6.55 -3.14
N GLY A 223 -26.17 -7.30 -2.54
CA GLY A 223 -24.76 -6.90 -2.53
C GLY A 223 -24.13 -6.91 -3.92
N PHE A 224 -24.44 -7.91 -4.75
CA PHE A 224 -24.01 -7.93 -6.15
C PHE A 224 -24.56 -6.73 -6.93
N LEU A 225 -25.86 -6.44 -6.76
CA LEU A 225 -26.49 -5.28 -7.40
C LEU A 225 -25.84 -3.97 -6.98
N ALA A 226 -25.58 -3.78 -5.67
CA ALA A 226 -24.88 -2.61 -5.16
C ALA A 226 -23.45 -2.49 -5.71
N LEU A 227 -22.71 -3.60 -5.81
CA LEU A 227 -21.36 -3.63 -6.38
C LEU A 227 -21.37 -3.28 -7.87
N MET A 228 -22.30 -3.85 -8.65
CA MET A 228 -22.47 -3.51 -10.06
C MET A 228 -22.85 -2.05 -10.25
N SER A 229 -23.75 -1.51 -9.43
CA SER A 229 -24.08 -0.08 -9.44
C SER A 229 -22.86 0.79 -9.13
N LEU A 230 -22.07 0.42 -8.11
CA LEU A 230 -20.83 1.13 -7.79
C LEU A 230 -19.81 1.07 -8.94
N MET A 231 -19.64 -0.09 -9.59
CA MET A 231 -18.77 -0.21 -10.76
C MET A 231 -19.20 0.72 -11.91
N VAL A 232 -20.51 0.80 -12.19
CA VAL A 232 -21.05 1.72 -13.20
C VAL A 232 -20.80 3.18 -12.80
N LEU A 233 -21.03 3.55 -11.54
CA LEU A 233 -20.76 4.91 -11.04
C LEU A 233 -19.28 5.28 -11.18
N LEU A 234 -18.37 4.38 -10.80
CA LEU A 234 -16.93 4.60 -10.95
C LEU A 234 -16.50 4.69 -12.42
N LEU A 235 -17.10 3.88 -13.30
CA LEU A 235 -16.87 3.97 -14.75
C LEU A 235 -17.33 5.33 -15.31
N LEU A 236 -18.52 5.78 -14.95
CA LEU A 236 -19.03 7.09 -15.38
C LEU A 236 -18.15 8.22 -14.84
N LYS A 237 -17.74 8.13 -13.57
CA LYS A 237 -16.80 9.06 -12.96
C LYS A 237 -15.47 9.08 -13.71
N ASP A 238 -14.87 7.93 -14.00
CA ASP A 238 -13.61 7.84 -14.76
C ASP A 238 -13.70 8.47 -16.16
N ILE A 239 -14.89 8.48 -16.78
CA ILE A 239 -15.16 9.10 -18.08
C ILE A 239 -15.31 10.62 -17.95
N ILE A 240 -16.08 11.07 -16.96
CA ILE A 240 -16.41 12.49 -16.75
C ILE A 240 -15.21 13.26 -16.17
N ASN A 241 -14.60 12.69 -15.13
CA ASN A 241 -13.44 13.19 -14.42
C ASN A 241 -12.29 12.18 -14.56
N PRO A 242 -11.63 12.12 -15.73
CA PRO A 242 -10.49 11.24 -15.90
C PRO A 242 -9.38 11.67 -14.94
N ILE A 243 -8.92 10.74 -14.10
CA ILE A 243 -7.75 10.97 -13.26
C ILE A 243 -6.58 11.33 -14.18
N GLN A 244 -6.07 12.54 -14.01
CA GLN A 244 -4.88 13.02 -14.71
C GLN A 244 -3.68 12.42 -13.99
N PHE A 245 -2.99 11.51 -14.67
CA PHE A 245 -1.75 10.89 -14.23
C PHE A 245 -0.59 11.42 -15.05
#